data_AF-A0A533MKA8-F1
#
_entry.id   AF-A0A533MKA8-F1
#
_cell.length_a   1.000
_cell.length_b   1.000
_cell.length_c   1.000
_cell.angle_alpha   90.00
_cell.angle_beta   90.00
_cell.angle_gamma   90.00
#
_symmetry.space_group_name_H-M   'P 1'
#
loop_
_entity.id
_entity.type
_entity.pdbx_description
1 polymer ?
#
loop_
_entity_poly.entity_id
_entity_poly.type
_entity_poly.pdbx_seq_one_letter_code
_entity_poly.pdbx_strand_id
1 'polypeptide(L)'
;MNDIPKFIFNCTDCGKCCERDVTICLSDIKEWMEHGMMYMVIPFLSIVGEYSSITVQLDKVDQDDKKVCALYDIEKKKCKVETSKPVSCRSYPLGYNGTNYSIIDKQCPGLGQGKMTPESLNTMREYAREDYINRTNTNLILPMLEALFIKRMTIQSQKAMEELTPQQRDELENILQS
;
A
#
# COMPACT_ATOMS: atom_id res chain seq x y z
N MET A 1 11.79 -31.00 23.55
CA MET A 1 11.76 -30.39 22.20
C MET A 1 10.58 -29.45 22.19
N ASN A 2 10.81 -28.14 22.22
CA ASN A 2 9.74 -27.16 22.08
C ASN A 2 9.33 -27.16 20.62
N ASP A 3 8.24 -27.83 20.28
CA ASP A 3 7.63 -27.75 18.96
C ASP A 3 7.31 -26.27 18.69
N ILE A 4 8.04 -25.69 17.74
CA ILE A 4 7.70 -24.37 17.19
C ILE A 4 6.29 -24.56 16.60
N PRO A 5 5.27 -23.81 17.07
CA PRO A 5 3.92 -24.01 16.60
C PRO A 5 3.90 -23.85 15.08
N LYS A 6 3.50 -24.92 14.38
CA LYS A 6 3.46 -24.96 12.93
C LYS A 6 2.48 -23.87 12.48
N PHE A 7 2.94 -22.92 11.67
CA PHE A 7 2.06 -21.94 11.04
C PHE A 7 1.04 -22.70 10.19
N ILE A 8 -0.24 -22.61 10.56
CA ILE A 8 -1.37 -23.16 9.82
C ILE A 8 -2.29 -21.98 9.55
N PHE A 9 -2.61 -21.76 8.28
CA PHE A 9 -3.44 -20.66 7.85
C PHE A 9 -4.26 -21.05 6.63
N ASN A 10 -5.54 -20.73 6.66
CA ASN A 10 -6.44 -20.77 5.52
C ASN A 10 -7.33 -19.52 5.56
N CYS A 11 -7.29 -18.69 4.51
CA CYS A 11 -8.14 -17.50 4.43
C CYS A 11 -9.61 -17.90 4.48
N THR A 12 -10.40 -17.20 5.30
CA THR A 12 -11.84 -17.44 5.46
C THR A 12 -12.70 -16.37 4.78
N ASP A 13 -12.07 -15.50 3.97
CA ASP A 13 -12.70 -14.36 3.30
C ASP A 13 -13.51 -13.46 4.26
N CYS A 14 -13.03 -13.36 5.50
CA CYS A 14 -13.69 -12.61 6.57
C CYS A 14 -13.58 -11.08 6.45
N GLY A 15 -12.72 -10.57 5.57
CA GLY A 15 -12.49 -9.13 5.39
C GLY A 15 -11.65 -8.45 6.48
N LYS A 16 -11.28 -9.13 7.58
CA LYS A 16 -10.50 -8.52 8.69
C LYS A 16 -9.19 -7.90 8.22
N CYS A 17 -8.50 -8.54 7.27
CA CYS A 17 -7.25 -8.01 6.71
C CYS A 17 -7.44 -6.72 5.88
N CYS A 18 -8.67 -6.34 5.54
CA CYS A 18 -8.99 -5.10 4.83
C CYS A 18 -9.24 -3.93 5.79
N GLU A 19 -9.32 -4.15 7.10
CA GLU A 19 -9.43 -3.09 8.13
C GLU A 19 -8.04 -2.47 8.46
N ARG A 20 -6.95 -3.12 8.07
CA ARG A 20 -5.57 -2.63 8.27
C ARG A 20 -5.18 -1.56 7.25
N ASP A 21 -4.11 -0.82 7.54
CA ASP A 21 -3.46 0.02 6.54
C ASP A 21 -2.69 -0.87 5.54
N VAL A 22 -2.98 -0.69 4.26
CA VAL A 22 -2.38 -1.47 3.17
C VAL A 22 -1.31 -0.63 2.49
N THR A 23 -0.05 -0.87 2.85
CA THR A 23 1.11 -0.30 2.17
C THR A 23 1.25 -0.88 0.76
N ILE A 24 1.51 0.02 -0.19
CA ILE A 24 1.73 -0.25 -1.60
C ILE A 24 3.20 -0.01 -1.94
N CYS A 25 3.81 -0.97 -2.62
CA CYS A 25 5.19 -0.91 -3.10
C CYS A 25 5.24 -0.58 -4.60
N LEU A 26 6.41 -0.15 -5.07
CA LEU A 26 6.62 0.10 -6.51
C LEU A 26 6.36 -1.14 -7.39
N SER A 27 6.57 -2.34 -6.85
CA SER A 27 6.24 -3.61 -7.52
C SER A 27 4.74 -3.81 -7.70
N ASP A 28 3.91 -3.42 -6.73
CA ASP A 28 2.44 -3.47 -6.85
C ASP A 28 1.98 -2.51 -7.95
N ILE A 29 2.54 -1.29 -7.98
CA ILE A 29 2.25 -0.28 -9.02
C ILE A 29 2.66 -0.81 -10.40
N LYS A 30 3.84 -1.43 -10.51
CA LYS A 30 4.30 -2.08 -11.75
C LYS A 30 3.30 -3.14 -12.23
N GLU A 31 2.90 -4.06 -11.35
CA GLU A 31 1.94 -5.12 -11.68
C GLU A 31 0.60 -4.53 -12.15
N TRP A 32 0.09 -3.50 -11.46
CA TRP A 32 -1.15 -2.83 -11.86
C TRP A 32 -1.05 -2.10 -13.20
N MET A 33 0.09 -1.51 -13.51
CA MET A 33 0.33 -0.91 -14.83
C MET A 33 0.37 -1.98 -15.93
N GLU A 34 1.09 -3.09 -15.71
CA GLU A 34 1.19 -4.20 -16.66
C GLU A 34 -0.16 -4.86 -16.95
N HIS A 35 -1.04 -4.92 -15.95
CA HIS A 35 -2.39 -5.48 -16.08
C HIS A 35 -3.45 -4.43 -16.48
N GLY A 36 -3.05 -3.18 -16.73
CA GLY A 36 -3.97 -2.12 -17.15
C GLY A 36 -4.99 -1.70 -16.08
N MET A 37 -4.71 -1.91 -14.80
CA MET A 37 -5.62 -1.62 -13.68
C MET A 37 -5.38 -0.24 -13.03
N MET A 38 -4.40 0.52 -13.51
CA MET A 38 -3.98 1.77 -12.86
C MET A 38 -5.13 2.77 -12.67
N TYR A 39 -6.02 2.89 -13.67
CA TYR A 39 -7.17 3.79 -13.61
C TYR A 39 -8.15 3.45 -12.47
N MET A 40 -8.21 2.18 -12.06
CA MET A 40 -9.10 1.71 -11.00
C MET A 40 -8.50 1.98 -9.62
N VAL A 41 -7.19 1.84 -9.47
CA VAL A 41 -6.51 1.92 -8.18
C VAL A 41 -6.05 3.34 -7.83
N ILE A 42 -5.65 4.14 -8.83
CA ILE A 42 -5.06 5.47 -8.59
C ILE A 42 -5.93 6.44 -7.78
N PRO A 43 -7.28 6.45 -7.89
CA PRO A 43 -8.11 7.36 -7.09
C PRO A 43 -8.10 7.03 -5.59
N PHE A 44 -7.55 5.88 -5.21
CA PHE A 44 -7.50 5.38 -3.83
C PHE A 44 -6.07 5.26 -3.31
N LEU A 45 -5.08 5.87 -3.97
CA LEU A 45 -3.70 5.87 -3.54
C LEU A 45 -3.33 7.21 -2.91
N SER A 46 -2.80 7.15 -1.70
CA SER A 46 -2.28 8.29 -0.98
C SER A 46 -0.82 8.09 -0.62
N ILE A 47 -0.03 9.17 -0.73
CA ILE A 47 1.29 9.23 -0.10
C ILE A 47 1.07 9.74 1.33
N VAL A 48 1.59 9.00 2.30
CA VAL A 48 1.49 9.35 3.73
C VAL A 48 2.87 9.30 4.38
N GLY A 49 3.04 10.11 5.43
CA GLY A 49 4.29 10.26 6.16
C GLY A 49 4.92 11.64 5.96
N GLU A 50 6.16 11.79 6.42
CA GLU A 50 6.90 13.05 6.38
C GLU A 50 8.30 12.83 5.82
N TYR A 51 8.76 13.73 4.93
CA TYR A 51 10.11 13.90 4.38
C TYR A 51 10.96 12.62 4.16
N SER A 52 11.47 12.01 5.23
CA SER A 52 12.37 10.85 5.21
C SER A 52 11.67 9.49 5.36
N SER A 53 10.38 9.48 5.67
CA SER A 53 9.58 8.26 5.89
C SER A 53 8.21 8.40 5.25
N ILE A 54 8.20 8.48 3.92
CA ILE A 54 6.97 8.45 3.13
C ILE A 54 6.67 7.03 2.63
N THR A 55 5.39 6.70 2.54
CA THR A 55 4.89 5.43 1.99
C THR A 55 3.67 5.69 1.11
N VAL A 56 3.41 4.80 0.15
CA VAL A 56 2.13 4.79 -0.57
C VAL A 56 1.18 3.83 0.16
N GLN A 57 -0.06 4.24 0.36
CA GLN A 57 -1.09 3.42 0.98
C GLN A 57 -2.39 3.47 0.18
N LEU A 58 -3.20 2.42 0.33
CA LEU A 58 -4.59 2.46 -0.11
C LEU A 58 -5.44 3.22 0.91
N ASP A 59 -6.29 4.10 0.40
CA ASP A 59 -7.25 4.84 1.20
C ASP A 59 -8.23 3.90 1.89
N LYS A 60 -8.76 4.39 3.01
CA LYS A 60 -9.85 3.77 3.74
C LYS A 60 -11.14 4.53 3.56
N VAL A 61 -12.22 3.79 3.40
CA VAL A 61 -13.59 4.29 3.27
C VAL A 61 -14.46 3.70 4.37
N ASP A 62 -15.49 4.44 4.77
CA ASP A 62 -16.51 3.94 5.70
C ASP A 62 -17.54 3.12 4.92
N GLN A 63 -17.71 1.84 5.28
CA GLN A 63 -18.72 0.91 4.77
C GLN A 63 -19.30 0.13 5.95
N ASP A 64 -20.62 0.11 6.13
CA ASP A 64 -21.33 -0.59 7.21
C ASP A 64 -20.72 -0.38 8.62
N ASP A 65 -20.56 0.90 9.01
CA ASP A 65 -19.95 1.31 10.29
C ASP A 65 -18.50 0.83 10.52
N LYS A 66 -17.82 0.41 9.44
CA LYS A 66 -16.42 -0.01 9.46
C LYS A 66 -15.57 0.80 8.50
N LYS A 67 -14.38 1.16 8.96
CA LYS A 67 -13.36 1.81 8.13
C LYS A 67 -12.48 0.74 7.47
N VAL A 68 -12.68 0.52 6.17
CA VAL A 68 -12.04 -0.57 5.39
C VAL A 68 -11.31 -0.04 4.16
N CYS A 69 -10.39 -0.82 3.61
CA CYS A 69 -9.70 -0.52 2.34
C CYS A 69 -10.69 -0.22 1.20
N ALA A 70 -10.45 0.84 0.43
CA ALA A 70 -11.30 1.28 -0.68
C ALA A 70 -11.47 0.25 -1.82
N LEU A 71 -10.56 -0.71 -1.91
CA LEU A 71 -10.63 -1.83 -2.86
C LEU A 71 -11.40 -3.05 -2.32
N TYR A 72 -11.89 -3.03 -1.08
CA TYR A 72 -12.72 -4.09 -0.52
C TYR A 72 -14.21 -3.77 -0.69
N ASP A 73 -14.96 -4.77 -1.16
CA ASP A 73 -16.42 -4.77 -1.23
C ASP A 73 -16.94 -5.65 -0.09
N ILE A 74 -17.55 -5.03 0.94
CA ILE A 74 -17.97 -5.72 2.16
C ILE A 74 -19.17 -6.65 1.92
N GLU A 75 -20.09 -6.25 1.04
CA GLU A 75 -21.29 -7.04 0.70
C GLU A 75 -20.88 -8.33 -0.01
N LYS A 76 -19.99 -8.23 -1.00
CA LYS A 76 -19.49 -9.39 -1.76
C LYS A 76 -18.37 -10.14 -1.07
N LYS A 77 -17.80 -9.55 -0.01
CA LYS A 77 -16.59 -10.01 0.69
C LYS A 77 -15.41 -10.25 -0.25
N LYS A 78 -15.22 -9.36 -1.23
CA LYS A 78 -14.21 -9.53 -2.30
C LYS A 78 -13.35 -8.29 -2.48
N CYS A 79 -12.10 -8.52 -2.91
CA CYS A 79 -11.21 -7.46 -3.33
C CYS A 79 -11.43 -7.16 -4.82
N LYS A 80 -11.52 -5.88 -5.19
CA LYS A 80 -11.65 -5.43 -6.59
C LYS A 80 -10.44 -5.83 -7.45
N VAL A 81 -9.27 -6.01 -6.83
CA VAL A 81 -8.01 -6.44 -7.47
C VAL A 81 -7.60 -7.85 -7.04
N GLU A 82 -8.55 -8.79 -6.99
CA GLU A 82 -8.33 -10.15 -6.46
C GLU A 82 -7.10 -10.86 -7.05
N THR A 83 -6.91 -10.79 -8.37
CA THR A 83 -5.81 -11.45 -9.08
C THR A 83 -4.48 -10.71 -8.98
N SER A 84 -4.50 -9.47 -8.49
CA SER A 84 -3.33 -8.58 -8.36
C SER A 84 -3.36 -7.83 -7.04
N LYS A 85 -3.65 -8.58 -5.98
CA LYS A 85 -3.59 -8.07 -4.61
C LYS A 85 -2.16 -7.58 -4.34
N PRO A 86 -1.99 -6.47 -3.60
CA PRO A 86 -0.68 -6.05 -3.14
C PRO A 86 0.06 -7.20 -2.45
N VAL A 87 1.38 -7.26 -2.58
CA VAL A 87 2.19 -8.32 -1.95
C VAL A 87 1.95 -8.36 -0.43
N SER A 88 1.76 -7.21 0.21
CA SER A 88 1.40 -7.13 1.63
C SER A 88 0.07 -7.82 1.99
N CYS A 89 -0.87 -7.86 1.04
CA CYS A 89 -2.15 -8.58 1.21
C CYS A 89 -1.98 -10.08 1.00
N ARG A 90 -1.09 -10.49 0.08
CA ARG A 90 -0.77 -11.90 -0.19
C ARG A 90 0.02 -12.56 0.93
N SER A 91 0.88 -11.79 1.62
CA SER A 91 1.68 -12.29 2.74
C SER A 91 0.90 -12.42 4.05
N TYR A 92 -0.16 -11.64 4.24
CA TYR A 92 -0.93 -11.64 5.49
C TYR A 92 -1.53 -13.04 5.82
N PRO A 93 -1.45 -13.50 7.08
CA PRO A 93 -0.98 -12.81 8.28
C PRO A 93 0.49 -13.09 8.63
N LEU A 94 1.29 -13.59 7.69
CA LEU A 94 2.70 -13.88 7.88
C LEU A 94 3.57 -12.68 7.48
N GLY A 95 4.44 -12.24 8.38
CA GLY A 95 5.46 -11.22 8.13
C GLY A 95 6.87 -11.80 8.13
N TYR A 96 7.79 -11.07 7.52
CA TYR A 96 9.23 -11.33 7.55
C TYR A 96 9.97 -10.03 7.88
N ASN A 97 10.95 -10.10 8.77
CA ASN A 97 11.69 -8.90 9.24
C ASN A 97 13.12 -8.82 8.73
N GLY A 98 13.47 -9.58 7.68
CA GLY A 98 14.84 -9.70 7.19
C GLY A 98 15.59 -10.92 7.73
N THR A 99 15.15 -11.48 8.85
CA THR A 99 15.79 -12.64 9.49
C THR A 99 14.79 -13.75 9.85
N ASN A 100 13.68 -13.38 10.48
CA ASN A 100 12.71 -14.29 11.06
C ASN A 100 11.30 -14.05 10.50
N TYR A 101 10.50 -15.12 10.49
CA TYR A 101 9.07 -15.04 10.24
C TYR A 101 8.30 -14.82 11.52
N SER A 102 7.22 -14.05 11.45
CA SER A 102 6.30 -13.83 12.56
C SER A 102 4.86 -13.71 12.08
N ILE A 103 3.91 -14.02 12.97
CA ILE A 103 2.49 -13.78 12.71
C ILE A 103 2.21 -12.33 13.10
N ILE A 104 1.87 -11.49 12.13
CA ILE A 104 1.64 -10.05 12.35
C ILE A 104 0.26 -9.75 12.91
N ASP A 105 -0.70 -10.66 12.72
CA ASP A 105 -2.03 -10.58 13.32
C ASP A 105 -2.45 -11.93 13.88
N LYS A 106 -2.24 -12.12 15.19
CA LYS A 106 -2.59 -13.35 15.90
C LYS A 106 -4.10 -13.59 16.03
N GLN A 107 -4.92 -12.57 15.75
CA GLN A 107 -6.36 -12.64 15.82
C GLN A 107 -7.00 -12.85 14.44
N CYS A 108 -6.20 -13.16 13.41
CA CYS A 108 -6.72 -13.49 12.10
C CYS A 108 -7.60 -14.76 12.19
N PRO A 109 -8.88 -14.73 11.76
CA PRO A 109 -9.77 -15.88 11.84
C PRO A 109 -9.31 -17.11 11.06
N GLY A 110 -8.44 -16.94 10.07
CA GLY A 110 -7.87 -18.03 9.28
C GLY A 110 -6.73 -18.78 9.97
N LEU A 111 -6.19 -18.26 11.08
CA LEU A 111 -5.12 -18.94 11.82
C LEU A 111 -5.63 -20.21 12.48
N GLY A 112 -4.84 -21.29 12.35
CA GLY A 112 -5.20 -22.61 12.85
C GLY A 112 -6.30 -23.32 12.04
N GLN A 113 -6.83 -22.68 10.98
CA GLN A 113 -7.87 -23.26 10.15
C GLN A 113 -7.28 -24.09 9.00
N GLY A 114 -7.91 -25.22 8.72
CA GLY A 114 -7.56 -26.08 7.59
C GLY A 114 -6.24 -26.83 7.74
N LYS A 115 -5.63 -27.17 6.60
CA LYS A 115 -4.34 -27.86 6.52
C LYS A 115 -3.42 -27.08 5.59
N MET A 116 -2.19 -26.87 6.02
CA MET A 116 -1.15 -26.23 5.20
C MET A 116 -0.18 -27.29 4.68
N THR A 117 -0.03 -27.33 3.35
CA THR A 117 0.97 -28.15 2.67
C THR A 117 2.36 -27.49 2.77
N PRO A 118 3.47 -28.24 2.62
CA PRO A 118 4.80 -27.63 2.54
C PRO A 118 4.92 -26.58 1.42
N GLU A 119 4.26 -26.81 0.29
CA GLU A 119 4.23 -25.89 -0.85
C GLU A 119 3.52 -24.58 -0.49
N SER A 120 2.28 -24.65 0.02
CA SER A 120 1.54 -23.44 0.44
C SER A 120 2.25 -22.65 1.56
N LEU A 121 2.93 -23.35 2.49
CA LEU A 121 3.78 -22.69 3.48
C LEU A 121 4.96 -21.97 2.82
N ASN A 122 5.58 -22.58 1.81
CA ASN A 122 6.70 -21.97 1.09
C ASN A 122 6.23 -20.74 0.30
N THR A 123 5.10 -20.81 -0.40
CA THR A 123 4.51 -19.67 -1.11
C THR A 123 4.20 -18.51 -0.15
N MET A 124 3.60 -18.76 1.02
CA MET A 124 3.36 -17.72 2.03
C MET A 124 4.65 -17.07 2.52
N ARG A 125 5.71 -17.87 2.71
CA ARG A 125 7.04 -17.38 3.10
C ARG A 125 7.68 -16.54 2.00
N GLU A 126 7.52 -16.92 0.74
CA GLU A 126 7.97 -16.15 -0.42
C GLU A 126 7.29 -14.79 -0.47
N TYR A 127 5.95 -14.73 -0.35
CA TYR A 127 5.24 -13.44 -0.30
C TYR A 127 5.69 -12.57 0.88
N ALA A 128 5.91 -13.14 2.06
CA ALA A 128 6.39 -12.38 3.21
C ALA A 128 7.81 -11.82 3.00
N ARG A 129 8.72 -12.60 2.40
CA ARG A 129 10.06 -12.11 2.01
C ARG A 129 9.97 -11.02 0.93
N GLU A 130 9.12 -11.26 -0.07
CA GLU A 130 8.92 -10.33 -1.17
C GLU A 130 8.36 -8.99 -0.67
N ASP A 131 7.37 -9.00 0.22
CA ASP A 131 6.84 -7.79 0.86
C ASP A 131 7.95 -7.03 1.59
N TYR A 132 8.80 -7.70 2.37
CA TYR A 132 9.93 -7.08 3.05
C TYR A 132 10.92 -6.42 2.07
N ILE A 133 11.33 -7.15 1.03
CA ILE A 133 12.27 -6.66 0.01
C ILE A 133 11.67 -5.47 -0.74
N ASN A 134 10.41 -5.59 -1.18
CA ASN A 134 9.73 -4.56 -1.96
C ASN A 134 9.48 -3.29 -1.14
N ARG A 135 9.12 -3.42 0.14
CA ARG A 135 9.03 -2.29 1.07
C ARG A 135 10.37 -1.62 1.28
N THR A 136 11.43 -2.40 1.50
CA THR A 136 12.79 -1.86 1.67
C THR A 136 13.21 -1.07 0.43
N ASN A 137 13.03 -1.64 -0.76
CA ASN A 137 13.36 -0.99 -2.03
C ASN A 137 12.52 0.28 -2.25
N THR A 138 11.21 0.20 -1.97
CA THR A 138 10.30 1.35 -2.12
C THR A 138 10.71 2.47 -1.18
N ASN A 139 10.95 2.18 0.10
CA ASN A 139 11.32 3.18 1.10
C ASN A 139 12.68 3.84 0.82
N LEU A 140 13.59 3.15 0.13
CA LEU A 140 14.88 3.73 -0.30
C LEU A 140 14.72 4.71 -1.47
N ILE A 141 13.79 4.43 -2.39
CA ILE A 141 13.67 5.16 -3.65
C ILE A 141 12.65 6.29 -3.57
N LEU A 142 11.53 6.06 -2.87
CA LEU A 142 10.36 6.93 -2.90
C LEU A 142 10.64 8.36 -2.40
N PRO A 143 11.37 8.59 -1.29
CA PRO A 143 11.70 9.96 -0.85
C PRO A 143 12.53 10.74 -1.87
N MET A 144 13.43 10.06 -2.58
CA MET A 144 14.24 10.67 -3.63
C MET A 144 13.37 11.08 -4.83
N LEU A 145 12.41 10.23 -5.23
CA LEU A 145 11.44 10.57 -6.28
C LEU A 145 10.57 11.76 -5.88
N GLU A 146 10.06 11.79 -4.65
CA GLU A 146 9.29 12.93 -4.13
C GLU A 146 10.12 14.23 -4.20
N ALA A 147 11.37 14.21 -3.75
CA ALA A 147 12.25 15.37 -3.83
C ALA A 147 12.47 15.87 -5.27
N LEU A 148 12.59 14.95 -6.24
CA LEU A 148 12.69 15.32 -7.65
C LEU A 148 11.40 15.94 -8.20
N PHE A 149 10.23 15.42 -7.81
CA PHE A 149 8.95 15.99 -8.19
C PHE A 149 8.75 17.39 -7.60
N ILE A 150 9.05 17.57 -6.31
CA ILE A 150 9.01 18.88 -5.65
C ILE A 150 9.95 19.84 -6.36
N LYS A 151 11.21 19.47 -6.60
CA LYS A 151 12.17 20.32 -7.32
C LYS A 151 11.65 20.73 -8.70
N ARG A 152 11.07 19.80 -9.46
CA ARG A 152 10.48 20.09 -10.78
C ARG A 152 9.32 21.06 -10.66
N MET A 153 8.41 20.85 -9.71
CA MET A 153 7.26 21.73 -9.47
C MET A 153 7.70 23.14 -9.07
N THR A 154 8.70 23.28 -8.19
CA THR A 154 9.26 24.58 -7.80
C THR A 154 9.82 25.33 -9.01
N ILE A 155 10.60 24.67 -9.86
CA ILE A 155 11.15 25.29 -11.07
C ILE A 155 10.03 25.71 -12.04
N GLN A 156 9.01 24.86 -12.23
CA GLN A 156 7.88 25.19 -13.10
C GLN A 156 7.07 26.37 -12.55
N SER A 157 6.84 26.40 -11.23
CA SER A 157 6.15 27.51 -10.55
C SER A 157 6.92 28.82 -10.67
N GLN A 158 8.26 28.79 -10.53
CA GLN A 158 9.10 29.98 -10.69
C GLN A 158 9.01 30.54 -12.11
N LYS A 159 9.13 29.69 -13.14
CA LYS A 159 8.99 30.10 -14.54
C LYS A 159 7.61 30.69 -14.85
N ALA A 160 6.55 30.02 -14.39
CA ALA A 160 5.19 30.52 -14.55
C ALA A 160 5.02 31.92 -13.92
N MET A 161 5.62 32.16 -12.75
CA MET A 161 5.61 33.45 -12.07
C MET A 161 6.36 34.55 -12.85
N GLU A 162 7.51 34.21 -13.44
CA GLU A 162 8.29 35.13 -14.27
C GLU A 162 7.51 35.58 -15.51
N GLU A 163 6.71 34.69 -16.09
CA GLU A 163 5.88 34.93 -17.28
C GLU A 163 4.58 35.72 -17.01
N LEU A 164 4.21 35.94 -15.74
CA LEU A 164 3.02 36.72 -15.41
C LEU A 164 3.17 38.20 -15.76
N THR A 165 2.13 38.77 -16.37
CA THR A 165 2.00 40.22 -16.53
C THR A 165 1.78 40.90 -15.17
N PRO A 166 2.07 42.21 -15.04
CA PRO A 166 1.85 42.94 -13.78
C PRO A 166 0.42 42.80 -13.23
N GLN A 167 -0.58 42.84 -14.10
CA GLN A 167 -1.99 42.70 -13.72
C GLN A 167 -2.32 41.30 -13.15
N GLN A 168 -1.73 40.24 -13.72
CA GLN A 168 -1.90 38.88 -13.22
C GLN A 168 -1.16 38.64 -11.90
N ARG A 169 -0.04 39.33 -11.68
CA ARG A 169 0.69 39.27 -10.39
C ARG A 169 -0.14 39.91 -9.28
N ASP A 170 -0.69 41.10 -9.52
CA ASP A 170 -1.56 41.79 -8.54
C ASP A 170 -2.80 40.94 -8.21
N GLU A 171 -3.43 40.30 -9.19
CA GLU A 171 -4.57 39.41 -8.96
C GLU A 171 -4.17 38.17 -8.13
N LEU A 172 -3.00 37.58 -8.41
CA LEU A 172 -2.47 36.44 -7.65
C LEU A 172 -2.13 36.82 -6.19
N GLU A 173 -1.53 37.99 -5.98
CA GLU A 173 -1.19 38.50 -4.64
C GLU A 173 -2.46 38.75 -3.79
N ASN A 174 -3.53 39.26 -4.41
CA ASN A 174 -4.82 39.43 -3.74
C ASN A 174 -5.45 38.09 -3.30
N ILE A 175 -5.30 37.03 -4.10
CA ILE A 175 -5.79 35.68 -3.77
C ILE A 175 -4.96 35.03 -2.65
N LEU A 176 -3.65 35.27 -2.59
CA LEU A 176 -2.77 34.69 -1.57
C LEU A 176 -2.90 35.38 -0.20
N GLN A 177 -3.45 36.60 -0.15
CA GLN A 177 -3.67 37.37 1.07
C GLN A 177 -5.06 37.18 1.69
N SER A 178 -5.99 36.54 0.98
CA SER A 178 -7.34 36.18 1.45
C SER A 178 -7.38 34.79 2.08
#